data_AF-A0A034WAJ3-F1
#
_entry.id   AF-A0A034WAJ3-F1
#
_cell.length_a   1.000
_cell.length_b   1.000
_cell.length_c   1.000
_cell.angle_alpha   90.00
_cell.angle_beta   90.00
_cell.angle_gamma   90.00
#
_symmetry.space_group_name_H-M   'P 1'
#
loop_
_entity.id
_entity.type
_entity.pdbx_description
1 polymer ?
#
loop_
_entity_poly.entity_id
_entity_poly.type
_entity_poly.pdbx_seq_one_letter_code
_entity_poly.pdbx_strand_id
1 'polypeptide(L)'
;MRTCYRRELKKTLQTETSGAGAEDLYISPLWYFEELDFLRDLEIPVPGVTSISSDEEKEASVRVQSVKKFKKVATERTEFLKKDTDHLETSKKQMDEAEIYANAWACMYRQMKPEQQLFAKQAVDEVMLLRGLGKLCFNYLHSLQAHQI
;
A
#
# COMPACT_ATOMS: atom_id res chain seq x y z
N MET A 1 10.24 15.52 0.37
CA MET A 1 10.21 14.68 1.58
C MET A 1 11.26 13.57 1.54
N ARG A 2 11.17 12.56 0.64
CA ARG A 2 12.20 11.48 0.52
C ARG A 2 13.63 12.00 0.33
N THR A 3 13.81 12.98 -0.55
CA THR A 3 15.11 13.63 -0.79
C THR A 3 15.71 14.30 0.44
N CYS A 4 14.87 14.85 1.33
CA CYS A 4 15.31 15.45 2.60
C CYS A 4 15.69 14.35 3.59
N TYR A 5 14.84 13.35 3.79
CA TYR A 5 15.10 12.19 4.65
C TYR A 5 16.41 11.48 4.26
N ARG A 6 16.62 11.22 2.97
CA ARG A 6 17.87 10.62 2.47
C ARG A 6 19.11 11.44 2.79
N ARG A 7 19.03 12.78 2.73
CA ARG A 7 20.17 13.65 3.08
C ARG A 7 20.47 13.60 4.56
N GLU A 8 19.45 13.60 5.40
CA GLU A 8 19.59 13.49 6.85
C GLU A 8 20.13 12.11 7.25
N LEU A 9 19.60 11.03 6.68
CA LEU A 9 20.06 9.66 6.89
C LEU A 9 21.54 9.46 6.50
N LYS A 10 22.00 10.14 5.44
CA LYS A 10 23.42 10.10 5.06
C LYS A 10 24.32 10.76 6.09
N LYS A 11 23.87 11.83 6.75
CA LYS A 11 24.67 12.51 7.77
C LYS A 11 24.80 11.67 9.04
N THR A 12 23.70 11.05 9.49
CA THR A 12 23.72 10.15 10.65
C THR A 12 24.61 8.93 10.40
N LEU A 13 24.50 8.31 9.22
CA LEU A 13 25.31 7.14 8.86
C LEU A 13 26.80 7.49 8.67
N GLN A 14 27.11 8.69 8.17
CA GLN A 14 28.48 9.17 8.05
C GLN A 14 29.17 9.30 9.41
N THR A 15 28.47 9.78 10.44
CA THR A 15 29.05 9.85 11.80
C THR A 15 29.23 8.46 12.42
N GLU A 16 28.31 7.53 12.18
CA GLU A 16 28.45 6.13 12.63
C GLU A 16 29.63 5.42 11.96
N THR A 17 29.83 5.63 10.65
CA THR A 17 30.85 4.92 9.85
C THR A 17 32.25 5.47 10.04
N SER A 18 32.39 6.77 10.34
CA SER A 18 33.70 7.44 10.40
C SER A 18 34.51 7.13 11.66
N GLY A 19 33.98 6.30 12.58
CA GLY A 19 34.70 5.94 13.82
C GLY A 19 35.06 7.15 14.70
N ALA A 20 34.36 8.28 14.50
CA ALA A 20 34.49 9.43 15.39
C ALA A 20 34.02 9.00 16.78
N GLY A 21 34.77 9.40 17.82
CA GLY A 21 34.43 9.05 19.20
C GLY A 21 32.98 9.41 19.54
N ALA A 22 32.41 8.76 20.55
CA ALA A 22 31.00 8.88 20.94
C ALA A 22 30.46 10.31 21.14
N GLU A 23 31.34 11.31 21.18
CA GLU A 23 31.05 12.73 21.37
C GLU A 23 30.67 13.49 20.07
N ASP A 24 30.76 12.87 18.88
CA ASP A 24 30.49 13.54 17.58
C ASP A 24 29.41 12.83 16.73
N LEU A 25 28.36 12.31 17.39
CA LEU A 25 27.21 11.71 16.70
C LEU A 25 26.26 12.80 16.19
N TYR A 26 26.00 12.81 14.88
CA TYR A 26 25.05 13.75 14.29
C TYR A 26 23.61 13.36 14.60
N ILE A 27 22.89 14.24 15.30
CA ILE A 27 21.45 14.10 15.58
C ILE A 27 20.69 15.07 14.67
N SER A 28 19.73 14.55 13.89
CA SER A 28 18.91 15.40 13.03
C SER A 28 17.97 16.28 13.87
N PRO A 29 17.92 17.61 13.66
CA PRO A 29 17.04 18.52 14.40
C PRO A 29 15.58 18.48 13.93
N LEU A 30 15.25 17.64 12.94
CA LEU A 30 13.92 17.57 12.36
C LEU A 30 13.04 16.60 13.16
N TRP A 31 11.97 17.12 13.77
CA TRP A 31 11.04 16.34 14.59
C TRP A 31 10.42 15.14 13.84
N TYR A 32 10.20 15.27 12.54
CA TYR A 32 9.59 14.22 11.72
C TYR A 32 10.63 13.23 11.14
N PHE A 33 11.92 13.39 11.43
CA PHE A 33 12.94 12.48 10.89
C PHE A 33 12.72 11.06 11.40
N GLU A 34 12.41 10.91 12.70
CA GLU A 34 12.07 9.62 13.32
C GLU A 34 10.75 9.04 12.77
N GLU A 35 9.74 9.89 12.52
CA GLU A 35 8.46 9.46 11.92
C GLU A 35 8.60 8.96 10.48
N LEU A 36 9.69 9.31 9.80
CA LEU A 36 9.99 8.87 8.43
C LEU A 36 10.90 7.64 8.38
N ASP A 37 11.19 6.96 9.50
CA ASP A 37 12.10 5.82 9.55
C ASP A 37 11.64 4.63 8.68
N PHE A 38 10.34 4.52 8.38
CA PHE A 38 9.82 3.53 7.42
C PHE A 38 10.41 3.69 6.00
N LEU A 39 10.99 4.83 5.66
CA LEU A 39 11.67 5.05 4.38
C LEU A 39 13.09 4.47 4.36
N ARG A 40 13.66 4.08 5.50
CA ARG A 40 15.04 3.58 5.61
C ARG A 40 15.29 2.36 4.73
N ASP A 41 14.34 1.43 4.72
CA ASP A 41 14.39 0.20 3.91
C ASP A 41 14.37 0.48 2.40
N LEU A 42 13.84 1.62 1.99
CA LEU A 42 13.78 2.06 0.60
C LEU A 42 15.04 2.85 0.19
N GLU A 43 15.74 3.46 1.14
CA GLU A 43 16.90 4.31 0.89
C GLU A 43 18.24 3.57 1.01
N ILE A 44 18.30 2.51 1.83
CA ILE A 44 19.49 1.66 1.95
C ILE A 44 19.31 0.49 0.97
N PRO A 45 20.10 0.40 -0.12
CA PRO A 45 20.11 -0.79 -0.95
C PRO A 45 20.55 -1.95 -0.06
N VAL A 46 19.66 -2.93 0.15
CA VAL A 46 20.09 -4.22 0.71
C VAL A 46 21.20 -4.72 -0.21
N PRO A 47 22.42 -4.97 0.30
CA PRO A 47 23.46 -5.55 -0.53
C PRO A 47 22.93 -6.88 -1.05
N GLY A 48 22.54 -6.90 -2.32
CA GLY A 48 22.18 -8.13 -3.00
C GLY A 48 23.39 -9.04 -2.84
N VAL A 49 23.17 -10.26 -2.37
CA VAL A 49 24.15 -11.33 -2.47
C VAL A 49 24.44 -11.55 -3.95
N THR A 50 25.36 -10.76 -4.49
CA THR A 50 26.10 -11.13 -5.68
C THR A 50 26.94 -12.32 -5.22
N SER A 51 26.55 -13.52 -5.63
CA SER A 51 27.40 -14.70 -5.56
C SER A 51 28.61 -14.48 -6.47
N ILE A 52 29.55 -13.65 -6.04
CA ILE A 52 30.88 -13.57 -6.59
C ILE A 52 31.84 -13.35 -5.41
N SER A 53 32.33 -14.46 -4.88
CA SER A 53 33.49 -14.47 -4.00
C SER A 53 34.76 -14.35 -4.87
N SER A 54 35.71 -13.59 -4.33
CA SER A 54 37.03 -13.26 -4.87
C SER A 54 37.90 -14.46 -5.24
N ASP A 55 38.71 -14.34 -6.29
CA ASP A 55 40.19 -14.28 -6.22
C ASP A 55 40.84 -14.30 -7.63
N GLU A 56 42.04 -13.76 -7.73
CA GLU A 56 42.77 -13.32 -8.94
C GLU A 56 43.23 -14.42 -9.92
N GLU A 57 43.30 -14.02 -11.22
CA GLU A 57 44.09 -14.55 -12.36
C GLU A 57 43.97 -16.02 -12.83
N LYS A 58 43.35 -16.23 -14.01
CA LYS A 58 44.02 -16.72 -15.26
C LYS A 58 43.03 -17.02 -16.41
N GLU A 59 43.40 -16.53 -17.59
CA GLU A 59 42.87 -16.84 -18.93
C GLU A 59 42.75 -18.35 -19.23
N ALA A 60 41.62 -18.79 -19.79
CA ALA A 60 41.53 -19.70 -20.95
C ALA A 60 40.09 -20.14 -21.24
N SER A 61 39.66 -19.92 -22.48
CA SER A 61 38.41 -20.37 -23.10
C SER A 61 38.17 -21.88 -23.01
N VAL A 62 36.93 -22.33 -22.70
CA VAL A 62 36.33 -23.53 -23.33
C VAL A 62 34.80 -23.42 -23.42
N ARG A 63 34.33 -23.84 -24.60
CA ARG A 63 33.01 -23.92 -25.21
C ARG A 63 32.08 -25.00 -24.61
N VAL A 64 30.80 -24.60 -24.42
CA VAL A 64 29.52 -25.33 -24.56
C VAL A 64 29.44 -26.80 -24.11
N GLN A 65 28.47 -27.11 -23.23
CA GLN A 65 27.51 -28.19 -23.48
C GLN A 65 26.26 -28.15 -22.59
N SER A 66 25.12 -28.30 -23.25
CA SER A 66 23.78 -28.45 -22.71
C SER A 66 23.60 -29.80 -22.03
N VAL A 67 22.87 -29.88 -20.90
CA VAL A 67 21.93 -31.00 -20.67
C VAL A 67 20.73 -30.52 -19.83
N LYS A 68 19.55 -30.77 -20.38
CA LYS A 68 18.23 -30.57 -19.78
C LYS A 68 18.02 -31.53 -18.60
N LYS A 69 17.56 -31.02 -17.45
CA LYS A 69 16.64 -31.71 -16.50
C LYS A 69 16.00 -30.72 -15.52
N PHE A 70 15.12 -29.86 -16.03
CA PHE A 70 14.12 -29.14 -15.22
C PHE A 70 12.73 -29.60 -15.63
N LYS A 71 12.17 -30.56 -14.91
CA LYS A 71 10.73 -30.84 -14.96
C LYS A 71 10.36 -31.64 -13.71
N LYS A 72 10.05 -30.91 -12.62
CA LYS A 72 9.21 -31.36 -11.48
C LYS A 72 9.12 -30.34 -10.33
N VAL A 73 9.87 -29.23 -10.35
CA VAL A 73 9.79 -28.14 -9.33
C VAL A 73 9.34 -26.82 -9.97
N ALA A 74 8.37 -26.88 -10.87
CA ALA A 74 7.82 -25.70 -11.54
C ALA A 74 6.41 -25.35 -11.04
N THR A 75 5.76 -26.23 -10.29
CA THR A 75 4.35 -26.05 -9.91
C THR A 75 4.21 -25.20 -8.64
N GLU A 76 4.98 -25.49 -7.58
CA GLU A 76 4.90 -24.75 -6.31
C GLU A 76 5.42 -23.31 -6.41
N ARG A 77 6.51 -23.07 -7.17
CA ARG A 77 7.03 -21.71 -7.40
C ARG A 77 6.06 -20.83 -8.19
N THR A 78 5.24 -21.41 -9.07
CA THR A 78 4.24 -20.65 -9.82
C THR A 78 3.01 -20.31 -8.99
N GLU A 79 2.72 -21.03 -7.91
CA GLU A 79 1.58 -20.71 -7.02
C GLU A 79 1.88 -19.49 -6.15
N PHE A 80 3.11 -19.38 -5.63
CA PHE A 80 3.56 -18.19 -4.90
C PHE A 80 3.53 -16.94 -5.80
N LEU A 81 4.08 -17.07 -7.02
CA LEU A 81 4.07 -15.99 -8.02
C LEU A 81 2.65 -15.59 -8.45
N LYS A 82 1.70 -16.53 -8.50
CA LYS A 82 0.29 -16.23 -8.80
C LYS A 82 -0.39 -15.43 -7.68
N LYS A 83 -0.13 -15.79 -6.42
CA LYS A 83 -0.68 -15.06 -5.26
C LYS A 83 -0.21 -13.60 -5.24
N ASP A 84 1.04 -13.36 -5.59
CA ASP A 84 1.59 -12.00 -5.65
C ASP A 84 1.01 -11.18 -6.82
N THR A 85 0.72 -11.82 -7.96
CA THR A 85 0.04 -11.14 -9.07
C THR A 85 -1.41 -10.80 -8.74
N ASP A 86 -2.12 -11.64 -7.99
CA ASP A 86 -3.52 -11.41 -7.61
C ASP A 86 -3.66 -10.19 -6.68
N HIS A 87 -2.70 -9.98 -5.77
CA HIS A 87 -2.64 -8.78 -4.92
C HIS A 87 -2.31 -7.51 -5.72
N LEU A 88 -1.44 -7.62 -6.74
CA LEU A 88 -1.10 -6.50 -7.61
C LEU A 88 -2.25 -6.08 -8.53
N GLU A 89 -3.05 -7.04 -9.02
CA GLU A 89 -4.26 -6.76 -9.79
C GLU A 89 -5.37 -6.17 -8.92
N THR A 90 -5.51 -6.63 -7.67
CA THR A 90 -6.44 -6.05 -6.69
C THR A 90 -6.09 -4.59 -6.38
N SER A 91 -4.80 -4.26 -6.28
CA SER A 91 -4.34 -2.88 -6.06
C SER A 91 -4.46 -1.98 -7.30
N LYS A 92 -4.58 -2.55 -8.50
CA LYS A 92 -4.73 -1.80 -9.76
C LYS A 92 -6.18 -1.61 -10.18
N LYS A 93 -7.14 -2.33 -9.59
CA LYS A 93 -8.55 -2.01 -9.71
C LYS A 93 -8.76 -0.64 -9.06
N GLN A 94 -9.01 0.38 -9.87
CA GLN A 94 -9.68 1.57 -9.38
C GLN A 94 -10.95 1.08 -8.67
N MET A 95 -11.05 1.34 -7.36
CA MET A 95 -12.23 0.97 -6.61
C MET A 95 -13.41 1.67 -7.26
N ASP A 96 -14.45 0.90 -7.57
CA ASP A 96 -15.72 1.44 -8.06
C ASP A 96 -16.22 2.49 -7.06
N GLU A 97 -16.72 3.63 -7.55
CA GLU A 97 -17.28 4.68 -6.70
C GLU A 97 -18.37 4.10 -5.78
N ALA A 98 -19.16 3.14 -6.28
CA ALA A 98 -20.16 2.44 -5.48
C ALA A 98 -19.54 1.70 -4.29
N GLU A 99 -18.38 1.07 -4.48
CA GLU A 99 -17.64 0.35 -3.45
C GLU A 99 -17.06 1.32 -2.40
N ILE A 100 -16.56 2.48 -2.85
CA ILE A 100 -16.08 3.53 -1.96
C ILE A 100 -17.21 4.05 -1.08
N TYR A 101 -18.37 4.38 -1.67
CA TYR A 101 -19.53 4.85 -0.94
C TYR A 101 -20.10 3.79 0.01
N ALA A 102 -20.17 2.52 -0.43
CA ALA A 102 -20.64 1.43 0.42
C ALA A 102 -19.76 1.24 1.66
N ASN A 103 -18.43 1.28 1.50
CA ASN A 103 -17.49 1.16 2.62
C ASN A 103 -17.58 2.35 3.58
N ALA A 104 -17.69 3.58 3.06
CA ALA A 104 -17.87 4.78 3.87
C ALA A 104 -19.18 4.71 4.67
N TRP A 105 -20.29 4.37 4.02
CA TRP A 105 -21.60 4.23 4.66
C TRP A 105 -21.61 3.13 5.72
N ALA A 106 -20.98 1.98 5.45
CA ALA A 106 -20.88 0.90 6.43
C ALA A 106 -20.13 1.34 7.69
N CYS A 107 -19.06 2.12 7.54
CA CYS A 107 -18.32 2.70 8.67
C CYS A 107 -19.22 3.64 9.49
N MET A 108 -19.88 4.59 8.84
CA MET A 108 -20.78 5.53 9.50
C MET A 108 -21.96 4.83 10.17
N TYR A 109 -22.53 3.81 9.51
CA TYR A 109 -23.66 3.04 10.03
C TYR A 109 -23.31 2.31 11.33
N ARG A 110 -22.13 1.71 11.41
CA ARG A 110 -21.64 1.03 12.62
C ARG A 110 -21.39 1.99 13.78
N GLN A 111 -21.08 3.25 13.50
CA GLN A 111 -20.83 4.28 14.51
C GLN A 111 -22.13 4.93 15.05
N MET A 112 -23.26 4.75 14.36
CA MET A 112 -24.55 5.30 14.78
C MET A 112 -25.21 4.48 15.91
N LYS A 113 -26.03 5.15 16.73
CA LYS A 113 -26.88 4.48 17.73
C LYS A 113 -27.94 3.60 17.03
N PRO A 114 -28.45 2.54 17.69
CA PRO A 114 -29.44 1.63 17.08
C PRO A 114 -30.70 2.34 16.56
N GLU A 115 -31.16 3.39 17.26
CA GLU A 115 -32.31 4.21 16.82
C GLU A 115 -32.00 4.97 15.53
N GLN A 116 -30.79 5.53 15.40
CA GLN A 116 -30.35 6.26 14.21
C GLN A 116 -30.09 5.33 13.02
N GLN A 117 -29.61 4.12 13.28
CA GLN A 117 -29.45 3.07 12.28
C GLN A 117 -30.79 2.69 11.62
N LEU A 118 -31.89 2.69 12.38
CA LEU A 118 -33.23 2.45 11.84
C LEU A 118 -33.64 3.55 10.84
N PHE A 119 -33.45 4.81 11.20
CA PHE A 119 -33.75 5.94 10.32
C PHE A 119 -32.84 5.95 9.08
N ALA A 120 -31.54 5.70 9.25
CA ALA A 120 -30.60 5.63 8.14
C ALA A 120 -30.96 4.51 7.16
N LYS A 121 -31.35 3.33 7.67
CA LYS A 121 -31.85 2.23 6.83
C LYS A 121 -33.09 2.67 6.05
N GLN A 122 -34.08 3.24 6.74
CA GLN A 122 -35.33 3.67 6.10
C GLN A 122 -35.08 4.68 4.98
N ALA A 123 -34.21 5.66 5.20
CA ALA A 123 -33.86 6.66 4.19
C ALA A 123 -33.20 6.03 2.94
N VAL A 124 -32.28 5.08 3.14
CA VAL A 124 -31.63 4.36 2.03
C VAL A 124 -32.63 3.50 1.27
N ASP A 125 -33.49 2.75 1.97
CA ASP A 125 -34.53 1.91 1.38
C ASP A 125 -35.51 2.74 0.53
N GLU A 126 -35.92 3.91 1.05
CA GLU A 126 -36.81 4.85 0.37
C GLU A 126 -36.19 5.38 -0.94
N VAL A 127 -34.93 5.84 -0.88
CA VAL A 127 -34.19 6.30 -2.07
C VAL A 127 -34.07 5.18 -3.12
N MET A 128 -33.76 3.96 -2.69
CA MET A 128 -33.63 2.80 -3.61
C MET A 128 -34.98 2.40 -4.22
N LEU A 129 -36.07 2.46 -3.46
CA LEU A 129 -37.41 2.16 -3.95
C LEU A 129 -37.85 3.19 -4.99
N LEU A 130 -37.66 4.48 -4.74
CA LEU A 130 -37.99 5.55 -5.70
C LEU A 130 -37.18 5.44 -6.97
N ARG A 131 -35.89 5.07 -6.86
CA ARG A 131 -35.06 4.74 -8.01
C ARG A 131 -35.68 3.61 -8.82
N GLY A 132 -36.05 2.50 -8.19
CA GLY A 132 -36.68 1.36 -8.88
C GLY A 132 -38.01 1.71 -9.55
N LEU A 133 -38.76 2.65 -8.99
CA LEU A 133 -40.00 3.17 -9.57
C LEU A 133 -39.79 4.25 -10.65
N GLY A 134 -38.54 4.68 -10.91
CA GLY A 134 -38.25 5.77 -11.85
C GLY A 134 -38.75 7.14 -11.39
N LYS A 135 -39.00 7.32 -10.08
CA LYS A 135 -39.58 8.53 -9.46
C LYS A 135 -38.56 9.38 -8.70
N LEU A 136 -37.26 9.06 -8.83
CA LEU A 136 -36.19 9.80 -8.19
C LEU A 136 -35.97 11.13 -8.92
N CYS A 137 -36.51 12.22 -8.38
CA CYS A 137 -36.36 13.56 -8.91
C CYS A 137 -35.50 14.44 -7.99
N PHE A 138 -34.79 15.42 -8.55
CA PHE A 138 -33.84 16.30 -7.85
C PHE A 138 -34.44 17.01 -6.60
N ASN A 139 -35.76 17.25 -6.58
CA ASN A 139 -36.45 17.98 -5.50
C ASN A 139 -37.12 17.08 -4.44
N TYR A 140 -36.73 15.81 -4.33
CA TYR A 140 -37.39 14.85 -3.43
C TYR A 140 -37.42 15.30 -1.96
N LEU A 141 -36.31 15.87 -1.47
CA LEU A 141 -36.17 16.32 -0.07
C LEU A 141 -37.04 17.54 0.29
N HIS A 142 -37.41 18.38 -0.68
CA HIS A 142 -38.26 19.55 -0.44
C HIS A 142 -39.74 19.17 -0.22
N SER A 143 -40.18 18.02 -0.74
CA SER A 143 -41.57 17.57 -0.63
C SER A 143 -41.91 16.94 0.72
N LEU A 144 -40.92 16.34 1.41
CA LEU A 144 -41.12 15.69 2.72
C LEU A 144 -41.34 16.70 3.85
N GLN A 145 -40.85 17.94 3.72
CA GLN A 145 -41.12 19.00 4.69
C GLN A 145 -42.49 19.66 4.51
N ALA A 146 -43.17 19.45 3.37
CA ALA A 146 -44.46 20.09 3.07
C ALA A 146 -45.69 19.34 3.61
N HIS A 147 -45.51 18.13 4.17
CA HIS A 147 -46.61 17.30 4.67
C HIS A 147 -46.66 17.15 6.21
N GLN A 148 -45.97 18.02 6.96
CA GLN A 148 -46.04 18.07 8.43
C GLN A 148 -46.55 19.41 8.99
N ILE A 149 -47.35 20.17 8.24
CA ILE A 149 -48.08 21.35 8.74
C ILE A 149 -49.57 21.15 8.52
#